data_AF-A0AAJ0HIF3-F1
#
_entry.id   AF-A0AAJ0HIF3-F1
#
_cell.length_a   1.000
_cell.length_b   1.000
_cell.length_c   1.000
_cell.angle_alpha   90.00
_cell.angle_beta   90.00
_cell.angle_gamma   90.00
#
_symmetry.space_group_name_H-M   'P 1'
#
loop_
_entity.id
_entity.type
_entity.pdbx_description
1 polymer ?
#
loop_
_entity_poly.entity_id
_entity_poly.type
_entity_poly.pdbx_seq_one_letter_code
_entity_poly.pdbx_strand_id
1 'polypeptide(L)'
;MNEHPQLVGKGPIVDSNLENVAGLRARARWETSMQCLALKGIIDKFDIPPVNKMIAIASGSLTFDLAEDDPDPESETYGTFIHNIMLTLQDMIVSKLERSGSSATACDISCYTQDPTYSPIDQKVLGDEGIAILEDPDRFLEMNDQTVIFCNSPAFPVRNITLDIARPAMMIWNRMMLIEPRVGTDALTTQRLNAMTSDS
;
A
#
# COMPACT_ATOMS: atom_id res chain seq x y z
N MET A 1 -44.43 -6.74 33.43
CA MET A 1 -43.76 -7.98 33.00
C MET A 1 -44.06 -8.13 31.51
N ASN A 2 -43.22 -7.53 30.66
CA ASN A 2 -43.29 -7.62 29.21
C ASN A 2 -41.89 -8.00 28.75
N GLU A 3 -41.78 -9.15 28.10
CA GLU A 3 -40.51 -9.74 27.67
C GLU A 3 -40.03 -9.03 26.39
N HIS A 4 -38.80 -8.51 26.44
CA HIS A 4 -38.08 -8.00 25.28
C HIS A 4 -37.64 -9.19 24.39
N PRO A 5 -37.78 -9.12 23.06
CA PRO A 5 -37.18 -10.12 22.19
C PRO A 5 -35.66 -9.96 22.20
N GLN A 6 -34.97 -11.05 22.55
CA GLN A 6 -33.51 -11.12 22.53
C GLN A 6 -33.01 -10.96 21.09
N LEU A 7 -32.11 -9.99 20.90
CA LEU A 7 -31.27 -9.89 19.72
C LEU A 7 -30.33 -11.10 19.70
N VAL A 8 -30.72 -12.13 18.96
CA VAL A 8 -29.82 -13.23 18.59
C VAL A 8 -28.74 -12.61 17.71
N GLY A 9 -27.53 -12.48 18.28
CA GLY A 9 -26.35 -12.08 17.55
C GLY A 9 -26.14 -13.05 16.39
N LYS A 10 -26.35 -12.57 15.17
CA LYS A 10 -25.78 -13.20 13.99
C LYS A 10 -24.27 -12.97 14.10
N GLY A 11 -23.54 -14.00 14.51
CA GLY A 11 -22.10 -14.07 14.24
C GLY A 11 -21.87 -13.89 12.74
N PRO A 12 -20.67 -13.45 12.33
CA PRO A 12 -20.39 -13.21 10.92
C PRO A 12 -20.64 -14.52 10.16
N ILE A 13 -21.58 -14.45 9.21
CA ILE A 13 -21.82 -15.53 8.26
C ILE A 13 -20.57 -15.53 7.38
N VAL A 14 -19.63 -16.44 7.68
CA VAL A 14 -18.51 -16.73 6.80
C VAL A 14 -19.10 -17.48 5.62
N ASP A 15 -19.52 -16.72 4.61
CA ASP A 15 -20.00 -17.29 3.35
C ASP A 15 -18.80 -17.97 2.68
N SER A 16 -18.89 -19.29 2.49
CA SER A 16 -17.88 -20.12 1.82
C SER A 16 -17.60 -19.68 0.37
N ASN A 17 -18.36 -18.71 -0.14
CA ASN A 17 -18.05 -18.02 -1.38
C ASN A 17 -16.91 -16.98 -1.24
N LEU A 18 -16.67 -16.34 -0.08
CA LEU A 18 -15.58 -15.35 0.02
C LEU A 18 -14.19 -15.96 -0.20
N GLU A 19 -14.03 -17.26 0.05
CA GLU A 19 -12.77 -17.98 -0.18
C GLU A 19 -12.39 -18.10 -1.67
N ASN A 20 -13.34 -17.91 -2.61
CA ASN A 20 -13.11 -17.96 -4.06
C ASN A 20 -13.22 -16.60 -4.77
N VAL A 21 -13.37 -15.49 -4.03
CA VAL A 21 -13.95 -14.25 -4.58
C VAL A 21 -13.04 -13.02 -4.40
N ALA A 22 -11.98 -13.05 -3.59
CA ALA A 22 -11.15 -11.86 -3.35
C ALA A 22 -9.73 -11.89 -3.98
N GLY A 23 -9.26 -13.05 -4.45
CA GLY A 23 -7.93 -13.17 -5.06
C GLY A 23 -7.89 -12.48 -6.42
N LEU A 24 -7.21 -11.33 -6.51
CA LEU A 24 -6.73 -10.71 -7.75
C LEU A 24 -7.71 -10.72 -8.94
N ARG A 25 -9.03 -10.62 -8.69
CA ARG A 25 -10.05 -10.60 -9.76
C ARG A 25 -9.80 -9.52 -10.81
N ALA A 26 -9.06 -8.50 -10.42
CA ALA A 26 -8.64 -7.41 -11.26
C ALA A 26 -7.31 -7.61 -11.97
N ARG A 27 -6.50 -8.65 -11.72
CA ARG A 27 -5.13 -8.73 -12.29
C ARG A 27 -5.13 -8.69 -13.82
N ALA A 28 -6.03 -9.44 -14.46
CA ALA A 28 -6.18 -9.39 -15.92
C ALA A 28 -6.62 -8.01 -16.43
N ARG A 29 -7.52 -7.32 -15.70
CA ARG A 29 -7.96 -5.95 -16.02
C ARG A 29 -6.84 -4.93 -15.82
N TRP A 30 -6.15 -5.01 -14.68
CA TRP A 30 -4.98 -4.21 -14.36
C TRP A 30 -3.90 -4.38 -15.42
N GLU A 31 -3.55 -5.61 -15.80
CA GLU A 31 -2.50 -5.90 -16.78
C GLU A 31 -2.77 -5.31 -18.16
N THR A 32 -4.06 -5.12 -18.51
CA THR A 32 -4.50 -4.49 -19.76
C THR A 32 -4.75 -2.98 -19.63
N SER A 33 -4.65 -2.42 -18.42
CA SER A 33 -4.89 -1.01 -18.16
C SER A 33 -3.75 -0.11 -18.67
N MET A 34 -4.09 1.15 -19.00
CA MET A 34 -3.10 2.16 -19.37
C MET A 34 -2.15 2.49 -18.21
N GLN A 35 -2.61 2.35 -16.96
CA GLN A 35 -1.85 2.59 -15.75
C GLN A 35 -0.74 1.56 -15.58
N CYS A 36 -1.04 0.27 -15.82
CA CYS A 36 -0.04 -0.79 -15.81
C CYS A 36 1.00 -0.59 -16.92
N LEU A 37 0.56 -0.23 -18.14
CA LEU A 37 1.48 0.10 -19.23
C LEU A 37 2.38 1.30 -18.91
N ALA A 38 1.82 2.34 -18.29
CA ALA A 38 2.59 3.52 -17.88
C ALA A 38 3.61 3.17 -16.78
N LEU A 39 3.21 2.38 -15.78
CA LEU A 39 4.10 1.87 -14.73
C LEU A 39 5.27 1.10 -15.35
N LYS A 40 4.96 0.16 -16.26
CA LYS A 40 5.98 -0.62 -16.98
C LYS A 40 6.95 0.28 -17.74
N GLY A 41 6.43 1.25 -18.49
CA GLY A 41 7.25 2.22 -19.21
C GLY A 41 8.11 3.13 -18.32
N ILE A 42 7.73 3.36 -17.06
CA ILE A 42 8.55 4.10 -16.09
C ILE A 42 9.69 3.20 -15.58
N ILE A 43 9.36 2.03 -15.06
CA ILE A 43 10.35 1.10 -14.48
C ILE A 43 11.37 0.63 -15.52
N ASP A 44 10.96 0.49 -16.78
CA ASP A 44 11.88 0.12 -17.86
C ASP A 44 13.03 1.12 -18.08
N LYS A 45 12.87 2.38 -17.68
CA LYS A 45 13.89 3.43 -17.84
C LYS A 45 15.02 3.39 -16.80
N PHE A 46 14.86 2.63 -15.72
CA PHE A 46 15.82 2.59 -14.62
C PHE A 46 16.62 1.30 -14.62
N ASP A 47 17.92 1.38 -14.41
CA ASP A 47 18.68 0.17 -14.05
C ASP A 47 18.34 -0.20 -12.60
N ILE A 48 18.03 -1.48 -12.39
CA ILE A 48 17.63 -1.96 -11.07
C ILE A 48 18.90 -2.41 -10.34
N PRO A 49 19.26 -1.79 -9.21
CA PRO A 49 20.39 -2.25 -8.40
C PRO A 49 20.07 -3.62 -7.77
N PRO A 50 21.07 -4.30 -7.18
CA PRO A 50 20.84 -5.56 -6.48
C PRO A 50 19.79 -5.43 -5.37
N VAL A 51 18.71 -6.22 -5.48
CA VAL A 51 17.58 -6.25 -4.55
C VAL A 51 17.33 -7.69 -4.13
N ASN A 52 16.99 -7.91 -2.84
CA ASN A 52 16.58 -9.22 -2.32
C ASN A 52 15.22 -9.20 -1.61
N LYS A 53 14.61 -8.03 -1.42
CA LYS A 53 13.27 -7.93 -0.85
C LYS A 53 12.53 -6.67 -1.29
N MET A 54 11.21 -6.76 -1.27
CA MET A 54 10.28 -5.64 -1.40
C MET A 54 9.46 -5.54 -0.11
N ILE A 55 9.27 -4.31 0.39
CA ILE A 55 8.37 -4.04 1.52
C ILE A 55 7.36 -2.99 1.08
N ALA A 56 6.09 -3.40 1.06
CA ALA A 56 4.95 -2.54 0.80
C ALA A 56 4.32 -2.03 2.12
N ILE A 57 4.04 -0.74 2.18
CA ILE A 57 3.52 -0.08 3.38
C ILE A 57 2.29 0.75 3.00
N ALA A 58 1.24 0.64 3.81
CA ALA A 58 -0.05 1.30 3.56
C ALA A 58 -0.70 0.82 2.24
N SER A 59 -0.76 -0.50 2.09
CA SER A 59 -1.27 -1.17 0.89
C SER A 59 -2.80 -1.28 0.85
N GLY A 60 -3.48 -1.02 1.97
CA GLY A 60 -4.93 -1.13 2.14
C GLY A 60 -5.44 -2.57 2.16
N SER A 61 -6.60 -2.80 2.77
CA SER A 61 -7.25 -4.11 2.76
C SER A 61 -7.83 -4.44 1.38
N LEU A 62 -7.77 -5.72 0.99
CA LEU A 62 -8.36 -6.21 -0.27
C LEU A 62 -9.89 -6.26 -0.20
N THR A 63 -10.43 -6.36 1.02
CA THR A 63 -11.84 -6.63 1.31
C THR A 63 -12.60 -5.45 1.91
N PHE A 64 -11.94 -4.36 2.30
CA PHE A 64 -12.55 -3.23 3.02
C PHE A 64 -13.66 -2.52 2.26
N ASP A 65 -13.52 -2.34 0.93
CA ASP A 65 -14.53 -1.67 0.10
C ASP A 65 -15.69 -2.60 -0.31
N LEU A 66 -15.71 -3.88 0.12
CA LEU A 66 -16.82 -4.80 -0.14
C LEU A 66 -18.00 -4.62 0.84
N ALA A 67 -17.89 -3.66 1.75
CA ALA A 67 -18.90 -3.37 2.77
C ALA A 67 -20.11 -2.62 2.16
N GLU A 68 -21.07 -3.41 1.68
CA GLU A 68 -22.51 -3.18 1.44
C GLU A 68 -23.01 -1.95 0.63
N ASP A 69 -22.26 -0.85 0.48
CA ASP A 69 -22.74 0.41 -0.10
C ASP A 69 -22.04 0.84 -1.42
N ASP A 70 -21.09 0.06 -1.96
CA ASP A 70 -20.57 0.30 -3.33
C ASP A 70 -21.45 -0.46 -4.35
N PRO A 71 -22.27 0.24 -5.17
CA PRO A 71 -23.22 -0.40 -6.08
C PRO A 71 -22.56 -1.07 -7.30
N ASP A 72 -21.24 -0.91 -7.49
CA ASP A 72 -20.53 -1.53 -8.59
C ASP A 72 -19.80 -2.82 -8.13
N PRO A 73 -20.35 -4.02 -8.39
CA PRO A 73 -19.70 -5.29 -8.07
C PRO A 73 -18.42 -5.53 -8.89
N GLU A 74 -18.13 -4.69 -9.89
CA GLU A 74 -16.90 -4.69 -10.67
C GLU A 74 -15.90 -3.58 -10.27
N SER A 75 -16.23 -2.80 -9.23
CA SER A 75 -15.36 -1.80 -8.62
C SER A 75 -14.15 -2.49 -8.04
N GLU A 76 -12.96 -2.12 -8.52
CA GLU A 76 -11.71 -2.61 -7.94
C GLU A 76 -11.52 -1.90 -6.61
N THR A 77 -11.46 -2.66 -5.52
CA THR A 77 -11.12 -2.08 -4.21
C THR A 77 -9.79 -1.34 -4.32
N TYR A 78 -9.67 -0.24 -3.59
CA TYR A 78 -8.42 0.53 -3.57
C TYR A 78 -7.25 -0.38 -3.21
N GLY A 79 -7.42 -1.26 -2.23
CA GLY A 79 -6.43 -2.26 -1.86
C GLY A 79 -6.05 -3.17 -3.03
N THR A 80 -7.01 -3.70 -3.78
CA THR A 80 -6.73 -4.58 -4.94
C THR A 80 -5.86 -3.88 -5.98
N PHE A 81 -6.15 -2.61 -6.28
CA PHE A 81 -5.36 -1.81 -7.22
C PHE A 81 -3.91 -1.65 -6.75
N ILE A 82 -3.72 -1.36 -5.46
CA ILE A 82 -2.38 -1.17 -4.87
C ILE A 82 -1.57 -2.49 -4.85
N HIS A 83 -2.21 -3.62 -4.57
CA HIS A 83 -1.53 -4.93 -4.61
C HIS A 83 -1.16 -5.35 -6.04
N ASN A 84 -1.98 -5.01 -7.03
CA ASN A 84 -1.64 -5.21 -8.44
C ASN A 84 -0.41 -4.40 -8.88
N ILE A 85 -0.27 -3.16 -8.41
CA ILE A 85 0.96 -2.36 -8.62
C ILE A 85 2.16 -3.07 -8.01
N MET A 86 2.05 -3.49 -6.74
CA MET A 86 3.13 -4.18 -6.02
C MET A 86 3.60 -5.44 -6.75
N LEU A 87 2.68 -6.33 -7.14
CA LEU A 87 2.99 -7.55 -7.88
C LEU A 87 3.65 -7.24 -9.24
N THR A 88 3.14 -6.23 -9.95
CA THR A 88 3.75 -5.81 -11.23
C THR A 88 5.17 -5.28 -11.02
N LEU A 89 5.41 -4.51 -9.96
CA LEU A 89 6.74 -4.03 -9.62
C LEU A 89 7.69 -5.19 -9.34
N GLN A 90 7.26 -6.19 -8.56
CA GLN A 90 8.05 -7.37 -8.25
C GLN A 90 8.44 -8.11 -9.54
N ASP A 91 7.47 -8.44 -10.39
CA ASP A 91 7.69 -9.14 -11.66
C ASP A 91 8.69 -8.39 -12.55
N MET A 92 8.57 -7.07 -12.63
CA MET A 92 9.47 -6.24 -13.42
C MET A 92 10.90 -6.19 -12.86
N ILE A 93 11.03 -6.08 -11.55
CA ILE A 93 12.34 -6.04 -10.85
C ILE A 93 13.07 -7.36 -11.07
N VAL A 94 12.39 -8.49 -10.85
CA VAL A 94 12.92 -9.83 -11.12
C VAL A 94 13.37 -9.93 -12.57
N SER A 95 12.47 -9.63 -13.51
CA SER A 95 12.77 -9.71 -14.96
C SER A 95 13.97 -8.85 -15.38
N LYS A 96 14.21 -7.72 -14.69
CA LYS A 96 15.36 -6.86 -14.97
C LYS A 96 16.65 -7.38 -14.36
N LEU A 97 16.58 -7.95 -13.15
CA LEU A 97 17.72 -8.58 -12.51
C LEU A 97 18.18 -9.82 -13.30
N GLU A 98 17.26 -10.68 -13.73
CA GLU A 98 17.59 -11.84 -14.58
C GLU A 98 18.30 -11.43 -15.88
N ARG A 99 17.77 -10.40 -16.57
CA ARG A 99 18.40 -9.87 -17.81
C ARG A 99 19.76 -9.23 -17.59
N SER A 100 20.02 -8.70 -16.41
CA SER A 100 21.33 -8.11 -16.05
C SER A 100 22.40 -9.18 -15.72
N GLY A 101 22.04 -10.47 -15.74
CA GLY A 101 22.92 -11.56 -15.31
C GLY A 101 22.98 -11.74 -13.79
N SER A 102 22.11 -11.04 -13.04
CA SER A 102 21.88 -11.35 -11.63
C SER A 102 20.99 -12.59 -11.57
N SER A 103 21.41 -13.64 -10.86
CA SER A 103 20.67 -14.92 -10.74
C SER A 103 19.36 -14.82 -9.93
N ALA A 104 18.81 -13.62 -9.72
CA ALA A 104 17.65 -13.41 -8.88
C ALA A 104 16.37 -13.80 -9.61
N THR A 105 15.65 -14.76 -9.05
CA THR A 105 14.31 -15.17 -9.45
C THR A 105 13.26 -14.49 -8.56
N ALA A 106 11.97 -14.60 -8.90
CA ALA A 106 10.89 -14.12 -8.03
C ALA A 106 10.93 -14.75 -6.63
N CYS A 107 11.35 -16.01 -6.54
CA CYS A 107 11.55 -16.71 -5.27
C CYS A 107 12.71 -16.14 -4.44
N ASP A 108 13.67 -15.46 -5.09
CA ASP A 108 14.82 -14.85 -4.41
C ASP A 108 14.51 -13.45 -3.88
N ILE A 109 13.40 -12.83 -4.34
CA ILE A 109 12.95 -11.53 -3.86
C ILE A 109 11.74 -11.72 -2.95
N SER A 110 12.00 -11.72 -1.64
CA SER A 110 10.93 -11.80 -0.65
C SER A 110 10.01 -10.58 -0.72
N CYS A 111 8.70 -10.79 -0.78
CA CYS A 111 7.72 -9.72 -0.80
C CYS A 111 7.03 -9.64 0.56
N TYR A 112 7.10 -8.46 1.17
CA TYR A 112 6.50 -8.16 2.46
C TYR A 112 5.46 -7.05 2.32
N THR A 113 4.43 -7.09 3.15
CA THR A 113 3.48 -6.00 3.25
C THR A 113 3.07 -5.72 4.69
N GLN A 114 2.69 -4.49 4.98
CA GLN A 114 2.11 -4.12 6.25
C GLN A 114 1.02 -3.06 6.09
N ASP A 115 -0.16 -3.41 6.57
CA ASP A 115 -1.30 -2.51 6.69
C ASP A 115 -2.16 -2.91 7.91
N PRO A 116 -2.54 -1.96 8.79
CA PRO A 116 -3.36 -2.26 9.95
C PRO A 116 -4.81 -2.67 9.60
N THR A 117 -5.24 -2.44 8.36
CA THR A 117 -6.61 -2.76 7.91
C THR A 117 -6.79 -4.21 7.46
N TYR A 118 -5.72 -5.01 7.38
CA TYR A 118 -5.81 -6.38 6.88
C TYR A 118 -6.71 -7.28 7.74
N SER A 119 -7.76 -7.80 7.10
CA SER A 119 -8.64 -8.81 7.66
C SER A 119 -8.01 -10.21 7.55
N PRO A 120 -8.50 -11.22 8.30
CA PRO A 120 -8.03 -12.60 8.14
C PRO A 120 -8.16 -13.15 6.71
N ILE A 121 -9.14 -12.65 5.93
CA ILE A 121 -9.31 -13.02 4.52
C ILE A 121 -8.19 -12.40 3.69
N ASP A 122 -7.85 -11.13 3.92
CA ASP A 122 -6.72 -10.48 3.24
C ASP A 122 -5.43 -11.25 3.53
N GLN A 123 -5.21 -11.65 4.78
CA GLN A 123 -4.02 -12.40 5.18
C GLN A 123 -3.89 -13.74 4.45
N LYS A 124 -4.99 -14.47 4.31
CA LYS A 124 -5.02 -15.74 3.55
C LYS A 124 -4.68 -15.49 2.08
N VAL A 125 -5.36 -14.55 1.44
CA VAL A 125 -5.15 -14.24 0.00
C VAL A 125 -3.72 -13.77 -0.26
N LEU A 126 -3.16 -12.90 0.57
CA LEU A 126 -1.79 -12.43 0.43
C LEU A 126 -0.77 -13.55 0.64
N GLY A 127 -1.01 -14.43 1.60
CA GLY A 127 -0.18 -15.61 1.83
C GLY A 127 -0.18 -16.58 0.64
N ASP A 128 -1.34 -16.81 0.02
CA ASP A 128 -1.47 -17.67 -1.18
C ASP A 128 -0.70 -17.09 -2.39
N GLU A 129 -0.56 -15.77 -2.46
CA GLU A 129 0.26 -15.06 -3.46
C GLU A 129 1.76 -14.94 -3.08
N GLY A 130 2.18 -15.58 -1.98
CA GLY A 130 3.57 -15.57 -1.51
C GLY A 130 4.01 -14.24 -0.88
N ILE A 131 3.08 -13.39 -0.46
CA ILE A 131 3.35 -12.12 0.20
C ILE A 131 3.27 -12.33 1.71
N ALA A 132 4.38 -12.08 2.41
CA ALA A 132 4.45 -12.18 3.85
C ALA A 132 3.96 -10.88 4.53
N ILE A 133 3.11 -11.01 5.54
CA ILE A 133 2.62 -9.86 6.30
C ILE A 133 3.54 -9.63 7.50
N LEU A 134 4.01 -8.39 7.66
CA LEU A 134 4.84 -7.98 8.79
C LEU A 134 3.96 -7.37 9.88
N GLU A 135 4.24 -7.68 11.14
CA GLU A 135 3.61 -7.02 12.29
C GLU A 135 4.23 -5.64 12.55
N ASP A 136 3.48 -4.67 13.08
CA ASP A 136 4.05 -3.37 13.48
C ASP A 136 4.96 -3.58 14.71
N PRO A 137 6.24 -3.15 14.70
CA PRO A 137 6.94 -2.27 13.75
C PRO A 137 7.92 -2.95 12.78
N ASP A 138 7.82 -4.26 12.59
CA ASP A 138 8.81 -5.10 11.91
C ASP A 138 9.14 -4.69 10.47
N ARG A 139 8.23 -4.00 9.78
CA ARG A 139 8.50 -3.38 8.47
C ARG A 139 9.79 -2.58 8.42
N PHE A 140 10.14 -1.92 9.52
CA PHE A 140 11.33 -1.08 9.63
C PHE A 140 12.58 -1.89 10.00
N LEU A 141 12.41 -2.97 10.74
CA LEU A 141 13.50 -3.87 11.13
C LEU A 141 14.01 -4.67 9.94
N GLU A 142 13.11 -4.98 8.99
CA GLU A 142 13.45 -5.72 7.78
C GLU A 142 14.18 -4.89 6.70
N MET A 143 14.17 -3.55 6.82
CA MET A 143 14.75 -2.65 5.82
C MET A 143 16.28 -2.71 5.80
N ASN A 144 16.84 -2.78 4.59
CA ASN A 144 18.27 -2.67 4.34
C ASN A 144 18.52 -2.01 2.97
N ASP A 145 19.79 -1.88 2.59
CA ASP A 145 20.19 -1.22 1.34
C ASP A 145 19.81 -2.01 0.06
N GLN A 146 19.45 -3.30 0.19
CA GLN A 146 18.95 -4.15 -0.91
C GLN A 146 17.42 -4.26 -0.92
N THR A 147 16.73 -3.36 -0.22
CA THR A 147 15.28 -3.34 -0.12
C THR A 147 14.66 -2.39 -1.13
N VAL A 148 13.56 -2.82 -1.75
CA VAL A 148 12.64 -1.94 -2.47
C VAL A 148 11.51 -1.55 -1.53
N ILE A 149 11.31 -0.26 -1.33
CA ILE A 149 10.20 0.25 -0.54
C ILE A 149 9.12 0.75 -1.48
N PHE A 150 7.92 0.20 -1.37
CA PHE A 150 6.72 0.72 -2.00
C PHE A 150 5.80 1.26 -0.91
N CYS A 151 5.41 2.53 -1.02
CA CYS A 151 4.57 3.14 -0.01
C CYS A 151 3.56 4.10 -0.62
N ASN A 152 2.29 3.88 -0.33
CA ASN A 152 1.22 4.66 -0.91
C ASN A 152 0.39 5.36 0.17
N SER A 153 0.50 6.68 0.24
CA SER A 153 -0.25 7.55 1.18
C SER A 153 -0.20 7.08 2.66
N PRO A 154 0.98 6.89 3.25
CA PRO A 154 1.08 6.50 4.65
C PRO A 154 0.59 7.60 5.58
N ALA A 155 -0.02 7.23 6.70
CA ALA A 155 -0.47 8.17 7.74
C ALA A 155 0.68 8.84 8.53
N PHE A 156 1.93 8.44 8.28
CA PHE A 156 3.14 8.87 8.98
C PHE A 156 4.30 9.01 7.98
N PRO A 157 5.41 9.71 8.33
CA PRO A 157 6.45 10.08 7.38
C PRO A 157 7.40 8.91 7.06
N VAL A 158 6.88 7.87 6.38
CA VAL A 158 7.63 6.66 5.99
C VAL A 158 8.95 7.02 5.33
N ARG A 159 8.94 7.99 4.40
CA ARG A 159 10.16 8.42 3.71
C ARG A 159 11.26 8.89 4.64
N ASN A 160 10.92 9.73 5.62
CA ASN A 160 11.91 10.25 6.57
C ASN A 160 12.44 9.12 7.44
N ILE A 161 11.55 8.29 7.98
CA ILE A 161 11.93 7.16 8.84
C ILE A 161 12.80 6.16 8.08
N THR A 162 12.40 5.78 6.87
CA THR A 162 13.19 4.88 6.01
C THR A 162 14.59 5.45 5.76
N LEU A 163 14.71 6.76 5.50
CA LEU A 163 16.01 7.42 5.28
C LEU A 163 16.79 7.68 6.58
N ASP A 164 16.19 7.53 7.75
CA ASP A 164 16.95 7.53 9.00
C ASP A 164 17.47 6.13 9.35
N ILE A 165 16.81 5.09 8.85
CA ILE A 165 17.15 3.67 9.11
C ILE A 165 18.11 3.09 8.07
N ALA A 166 17.84 3.29 6.77
CA ALA A 166 18.57 2.65 5.66
C ALA A 166 18.64 3.53 4.40
N ARG A 167 19.37 3.06 3.38
CA ARG A 167 19.40 3.67 2.03
C ARG A 167 18.87 2.62 1.04
N PRO A 168 17.54 2.43 0.95
CA PRO A 168 16.98 1.37 0.12
C PRO A 168 17.39 1.53 -1.35
N ALA A 169 17.63 0.39 -2.00
CA ALA A 169 17.94 0.27 -3.42
C ALA A 169 16.96 1.05 -4.31
N MET A 170 15.67 1.05 -3.95
CA MET A 170 14.64 1.83 -4.61
C MET A 170 13.56 2.20 -3.62
N MET A 171 12.99 3.41 -3.77
CA MET A 171 11.82 3.81 -3.02
C MET A 171 10.80 4.43 -3.97
N ILE A 172 9.62 3.81 -4.04
CA ILE A 172 8.46 4.29 -4.79
C ILE A 172 7.48 4.79 -3.75
N TRP A 173 7.25 6.11 -3.74
CA TRP A 173 6.34 6.72 -2.80
C TRP A 173 5.37 7.65 -3.50
N ASN A 174 4.14 7.68 -3.02
CA ASN A 174 3.20 8.71 -3.40
C ASN A 174 3.63 10.05 -2.79
N ARG A 175 3.85 11.07 -3.63
CA ARG A 175 4.06 12.43 -3.13
C ARG A 175 2.70 12.92 -2.63
N MET A 176 2.51 12.91 -1.32
CA MET A 176 1.45 13.71 -0.70
C MET A 176 1.63 15.14 -1.21
N MET A 177 0.76 15.58 -2.13
CA MET A 177 0.60 17.00 -2.36
C MET A 177 0.05 17.50 -1.03
N LEU A 178 0.89 18.18 -0.26
CA LEU A 178 0.41 18.97 0.86
C LEU A 178 -0.68 19.87 0.26
N ILE A 179 -1.94 19.55 0.51
CA ILE A 179 -2.94 20.60 0.60
C ILE A 179 -2.46 21.35 1.83
N GLU A 180 -1.58 22.33 1.61
CA GLU A 180 -1.38 23.35 2.63
C GLU A 180 -2.79 23.77 3.04
N PRO A 181 -3.13 23.75 4.34
CA PRO A 181 -4.37 24.34 4.77
C PRO A 181 -4.36 25.72 4.13
N ARG A 182 -5.33 26.01 3.26
CA ARG A 182 -5.51 27.39 2.78
C ARG A 182 -5.45 28.21 4.04
N VAL A 183 -4.39 29.00 4.21
CA VAL A 183 -4.26 29.86 5.37
C VAL A 183 -5.52 30.67 5.32
N GLY A 184 -6.46 30.34 6.21
CA GLY A 184 -7.63 31.14 6.43
C GLY A 184 -7.05 32.50 6.75
N THR A 185 -7.27 33.46 5.86
CA THR A 185 -7.04 34.86 6.14
C THR A 185 -8.08 35.28 7.16
N ASP A 186 -8.00 34.70 8.36
CA ASP A 186 -8.73 35.14 9.52
C ASP A 186 -7.94 36.34 10.02
N ALA A 187 -8.59 37.51 9.97
CA ALA A 187 -8.02 38.82 10.28
C ALA A 187 -7.28 38.89 11.64
N LEU A 188 -7.51 37.93 12.53
CA LEU A 188 -6.82 37.76 13.81
C LEU A 188 -5.33 37.42 13.67
N THR A 189 -4.91 36.69 12.62
CA THR A 189 -3.50 36.29 12.45
C THR A 189 -2.65 37.48 12.00
N THR A 190 -3.20 38.35 11.14
CA THR A 190 -2.53 39.59 10.70
C THR A 190 -2.39 40.60 11.85
N GLN A 191 -3.35 40.65 12.78
CA GLN A 191 -3.29 41.56 13.92
C GLN A 191 -2.21 41.17 14.93
N ARG A 192 -1.93 39.86 15.10
CA ARG A 192 -0.85 39.38 15.97
C ARG A 192 0.55 39.64 15.41
N LEU A 193 0.73 39.54 14.10
CA LEU A 193 1.99 39.85 13.44
C LEU A 193 2.33 41.35 13.50
N ASN A 194 1.35 42.24 13.33
CA ASN A 194 1.57 43.68 13.38
C ASN A 194 1.83 44.21 14.81
N ALA A 195 1.36 43.52 15.84
CA ALA A 195 1.65 43.88 17.23
C ALA A 195 3.07 43.46 17.67
N MET A 196 3.73 42.55 16.95
CA MET A 196 5.10 42.10 17.25
C MET A 196 6.17 42.92 16.52
N THR A 197 5.80 43.72 15.52
CA THR A 197 6.73 44.51 14.70
C THR A 197 6.71 46.01 15.01
N SER A 198 5.89 46.47 15.97
CA SER A 198 5.78 47.89 16.34
C SER A 198 6.65 48.31 17.53
N ASP A 199 7.39 47.40 18.16
CA ASP A 199 8.33 47.71 19.25
C ASP A 199 9.80 47.60 18.79
N SER A 200 10.14 48.24 17.66
CA SER A 200 11.52 48.41 17.18
C SER A 200 11.82 49.86 16.84
#